data_AF-A0A958T519-F1
#
_entry.id   AF-A0A958T519-F1
#
_cell.length_a   1.000
_cell.length_b   1.000
_cell.length_c   1.000
_cell.angle_alpha   90.00
_cell.angle_beta   90.00
_cell.angle_gamma   90.00
#
_symmetry.space_group_name_H-M   'P 1'
#
loop_
_entity.id
_entity.type
_entity.pdbx_description
1 polymer ?
#
loop_
_entity_poly.entity_id
_entity_poly.type
_entity_poly.pdbx_seq_one_letter_code
_entity_poly.pdbx_strand_id
1 'polypeptide(L)' 'MFDFFLDAYRDAPTYAIVLEAVAFVFGILSVYYAKKENILVYPTGLIATIITVYLLYKAS' A
#
# COMPACT_ATOMS: atom_id res chain seq x y z
N MET A 1 16.33 -9.25 -13.53
CA MET A 1 15.23 -9.46 -12.54
C MET A 1 15.03 -8.22 -11.69
N PHE A 2 16.03 -7.75 -10.93
CA PHE A 2 15.92 -6.53 -10.11
C PHE A 2 15.69 -5.24 -10.91
N ASP A 3 16.26 -5.16 -12.11
CA ASP A 3 16.11 -4.01 -13.01
C ASP A 3 14.64 -3.75 -13.40
N PHE A 4 13.84 -4.80 -13.58
CA PHE A 4 12.41 -4.72 -13.90
C PHE A 4 11.58 -4.07 -12.77
N PHE A 5 11.93 -4.37 -11.51
CA PHE A 5 11.30 -3.73 -10.36
C PHE A 5 11.77 -2.29 -10.19
N LEU A 6 13.05 -2.01 -10.41
CA LEU A 6 13.61 -0.65 -10.32
C LEU A 6 13.13 0.27 -11.44
N ASP A 7 12.85 -0.26 -12.63
CA ASP A 7 12.34 0.50 -13.77
C ASP A 7 10.93 1.05 -13.49
N ALA A 8 10.07 0.28 -12.79
CA ALA A 8 8.76 0.75 -12.32
C ALA A 8 8.86 1.89 -11.30
N TYR A 9 9.98 1.99 -10.56
CA TYR A 9 10.24 3.09 -9.63
C TYR A 9 11.03 4.25 -10.24
N ARG A 10 11.48 4.12 -11.50
CA ARG A 10 12.39 5.07 -12.15
C ARG A 10 11.72 6.39 -12.52
N ASP A 11 10.43 6.32 -12.88
CA ASP A 11 9.57 7.48 -13.12
C ASP A 11 8.63 7.76 -11.94
N ALA A 12 8.60 6.85 -10.95
CA ALA A 12 7.73 6.98 -9.80
C ALA A 12 8.24 8.11 -8.88
N PRO A 13 7.39 9.08 -8.53
CA PRO A 13 7.79 10.14 -7.63
C PRO A 13 8.00 9.58 -6.22
N THR A 14 8.97 10.11 -5.48
CA THR A 14 9.37 9.59 -4.15
C THR A 14 8.20 9.44 -3.17
N TYR A 15 7.18 10.31 -3.25
CA TYR A 15 5.99 10.20 -2.40
C TYR A 15 5.12 8.97 -2.70
N ALA A 16 5.10 8.50 -3.95
CA ALA A 16 4.35 7.31 -4.35
C ALA A 16 4.96 6.06 -3.71
N ILE A 17 6.29 5.97 -3.72
CA ILE A 17 7.06 4.89 -3.09
C ILE A 17 6.81 4.84 -1.58
N VAL A 18 6.82 6.01 -0.93
CA VAL A 18 6.53 6.12 0.51
C VAL A 18 5.10 5.71 0.82
N LEU A 19 4.12 6.15 0.04
CA LEU A 19 2.71 5.77 0.20
C LEU A 19 2.49 4.27 0.00
N GLU A 20 3.17 3.67 -0.96
CA GLU A 20 3.09 2.23 -1.24
C GLU A 20 3.65 1.41 -0.08
N ALA A 21 4.81 1.80 0.45
CA ALA A 21 5.39 1.17 1.63
C ALA A 21 4.46 1.28 2.86
N VAL A 22 3.84 2.46 3.06
CA VAL A 22 2.86 2.67 4.14
C VAL A 22 1.61 1.81 3.93
N ALA A 23 1.06 1.75 2.71
CA ALA A 23 -0.09 0.92 2.38
C ALA A 23 0.20 -0.57 2.59
N PHE A 24 1.40 -1.03 2.25
CA PHE A 24 1.83 -2.41 2.45
C PHE A 24 1.92 -2.75 3.95
N VAL A 25 2.54 -1.89 4.75
CA VAL A 25 2.63 -2.03 6.21
C VAL A 25 1.24 -2.00 6.86
N PHE A 26 0.37 -1.07 6.45
CA PHE A 26 -1.02 -1.01 6.92
C PHE A 26 -1.85 -2.22 6.48
N GLY A 27 -1.61 -2.77 5.29
CA GLY A 27 -2.24 -3.99 4.81
C GLY A 27 -1.88 -5.20 5.67
N ILE A 28 -0.59 -5.37 5.99
CA ILE A 28 -0.12 -6.45 6.88
C ILE A 28 -0.65 -6.27 8.31
N LEU A 29 -0.58 -5.04 8.84
CA LEU A 29 -1.15 -4.71 10.14
C LEU A 29 -2.64 -4.99 10.20
N SER A 30 -3.38 -4.67 9.13
CA SER A 30 -4.81 -4.97 9.02
C SER A 30 -5.06 -6.47 9.19
N VAL A 31 -4.34 -7.36 8.49
CA VAL A 31 -4.49 -8.81 8.66
C VAL A 31 -4.18 -9.26 10.09
N TYR A 32 -3.17 -8.67 10.73
CA TYR A 32 -2.81 -8.98 12.12
C TYR A 32 -3.89 -8.55 13.12
N TYR A 33 -4.48 -7.35 12.93
CA TYR A 33 -5.61 -6.88 13.72
C TYR A 33 -6.89 -7.70 13.47
N ALA A 34 -7.06 -8.25 12.25
CA ALA A 34 -8.19 -9.11 11.88
C ALA A 34 -8.20 -10.37 12.73
N LYS A 35 -7.02 -10.97 12.90
CA LYS A 35 -6.82 -12.17 13.72
C LYS A 35 -7.07 -11.92 15.21
N LYS A 36 -7.07 -10.66 15.64
CA LYS A 36 -7.25 -10.25 17.03
C LYS A 36 -8.68 -9.76 17.33
N GLU A 37 -9.65 -9.94 16.43
CA GLU A 37 -11.06 -9.52 16.55
C GLU A 37 -11.27 -8.03 16.88
N ASN A 38 -10.26 -7.19 16.62
CA ASN A 38 -10.32 -5.76 16.91
C ASN A 38 -11.00 -5.04 15.75
N ILE A 39 -12.20 -4.45 15.95
CA ILE A 39 -12.98 -3.68 14.95
C ILE A 39 -12.16 -2.65 14.12
N LEU A 40 -10.99 -2.23 14.63
CA LEU A 40 -10.02 -1.37 13.96
C LEU A 40 -9.44 -1.93 12.64
N VAL A 41 -9.64 -3.22 12.34
CA VAL A 41 -9.27 -3.80 11.04
C VAL A 41 -9.92 -3.10 9.85
N TYR A 42 -11.19 -2.77 10.01
CA TYR A 42 -12.03 -2.26 8.94
C TYR A 42 -11.53 -0.91 8.43
N PRO A 43 -11.26 0.11 9.28
CA PRO A 43 -10.71 1.37 8.81
C PRO A 43 -9.29 1.25 8.25
N THR A 44 -8.43 0.39 8.82
CA THR A 44 -7.05 0.22 8.31
C THR A 44 -7.00 -0.43 6.93
N GLY A 45 -7.87 -1.42 6.67
CA GLY A 45 -7.97 -2.05 5.36
C GLY A 45 -8.55 -1.12 4.28
N LEU A 46 -9.50 -0.26 4.65
CA LEU A 46 -10.10 0.71 3.74
C LEU A 46 -9.10 1.81 3.35
N ILE A 47 -8.30 2.29 4.31
CA ILE A 47 -7.20 3.24 4.04
C ILE A 47 -6.16 2.62 3.10
N ALA A 48 -5.73 1.38 3.35
CA ALA A 48 -4.80 0.68 2.46
C ALA A 48 -5.39 0.53 1.05
N THR A 49 -6.67 0.17 0.93
CA THR A 49 -7.35 0.04 -0.38
C THR A 49 -7.42 1.38 -1.12
N ILE A 50 -7.74 2.48 -0.44
CA ILE A 50 -7.78 3.83 -1.05
C ILE A 50 -6.39 4.25 -1.53
N ILE A 51 -5.34 4.01 -0.73
CA ILE A 51 -3.96 4.36 -1.12
C ILE A 51 -3.52 3.53 -2.33
N THR A 52 -3.81 2.23 -2.36
CA THR A 52 -3.47 1.35 -3.49
C THR A 52 -4.23 1.76 -4.76
N VAL A 53 -5.52 2.07 -4.68
CA VAL A 53 -6.29 2.56 -5.84
C VAL A 53 -5.79 3.93 -6.32
N TYR A 54 -5.40 4.83 -5.41
CA TYR A 54 -4.82 6.12 -5.76
C TYR A 54 -3.48 5.96 -6.50
N LEU A 55 -2.63 5.05 -6.03
CA LEU A 55 -1.39 4.68 -6.73
C LEU A 55 -1.67 4.09 -8.11
N LEU A 56 -2.63 3.17 -8.22
CA LEU A 56 -3.01 2.54 -9.48
C LEU A 56 -3.57 3.55 -10.50
N TYR A 57 -4.41 4.49 -10.05
CA TYR A 57 -4.97 5.54 -10.88
C TYR A 57 -3.90 6.50 -11.39
N LYS A 58 -2.88 6.78 -10.57
CA LYS A 58 -1.77 7.65 -10.93
C LYS A 58 -0.74 6.96 -11.85
N ALA A 59 -0.62 5.64 -11.73
CA ALA A 59 0.22 4.82 -12.59
C ALA A 59 -0.44 4.49 -13.95
N SER A 60 -1.75 4.76 -14.11
CA SER A 60 -2.49 4.70 -15.38
C SER A 60 -2.46 6.05 -16.10
#